data_AF-A0A4Y7PG11-F1
#
_entry.id   AF-A0A4Y7PG11-F1
#
_cell.length_a   1.000
_cell.length_b   1.000
_cell.length_c   1.000
_cell.angle_alpha   90.00
_cell.angle_beta   90.00
_cell.angle_gamma   90.00
#
_symmetry.space_group_name_H-M   'P 1'
#
loop_
_entity.id
_entity.type
_entity.pdbx_description
1 polymer ?
#
loop_
_entity_poly.entity_id
_entity_poly.type
_entity_poly.pdbx_seq_one_letter_code
_entity_poly.pdbx_strand_id
1 'polypeptide(L)'
;HRLDSTERPEEVHGWLKRGRKLNVLPEINDVDKFAMQWRKWWTNLQPKERLPSTAVGWPLLRPTAANIDWSRTRRGGRNGLLIVMLTIVWW
;
A
#
# COMPACT_ATOMS: atom_id res chain seq x y z
N HIS A 1 -14.24 -1.77 -8.16
CA HIS A 1 -12.85 -1.29 -8.28
C HIS A 1 -11.99 -1.77 -7.09
N ARG A 2 -10.85 -2.42 -7.34
CA ARG A 2 -9.91 -2.94 -6.33
C ARG A 2 -8.53 -2.35 -6.58
N LEU A 3 -7.71 -2.22 -5.55
CA LEU A 3 -6.28 -1.93 -5.70
C LEU A 3 -5.53 -3.15 -6.21
N ASP A 4 -4.40 -2.89 -6.85
CA ASP A 4 -3.42 -3.91 -7.22
C ASP A 4 -2.90 -4.62 -5.96
N SER A 5 -2.62 -5.91 -6.10
CA SER A 5 -2.19 -6.80 -5.01
C SER A 5 -0.72 -7.16 -5.03
N THR A 6 0.01 -6.76 -6.07
CA THR A 6 1.42 -7.09 -6.27
C THR A 6 2.25 -6.51 -5.13
N GLU A 7 3.11 -7.34 -4.54
CA GLU A 7 3.92 -7.02 -3.34
C GLU A 7 3.12 -6.75 -2.05
N ARG A 8 1.79 -6.96 -2.04
CA ARG A 8 0.99 -6.76 -0.82
C ARG A 8 1.49 -7.70 0.29
N PRO A 9 1.77 -7.20 1.52
CA PRO A 9 2.22 -8.06 2.60
C PRO A 9 1.21 -9.16 2.95
N GLU A 10 1.72 -10.34 3.31
CA GLU A 10 0.91 -11.52 3.61
C GLU A 10 -0.03 -11.31 4.81
N GLU A 11 0.39 -10.51 5.79
CA GLU A 11 -0.42 -10.13 6.95
C GLU A 11 -1.70 -9.40 6.49
N VAL A 12 -1.56 -8.51 5.49
CA VAL A 12 -2.69 -7.80 4.88
C VAL A 12 -3.59 -8.79 4.13
N HIS A 13 -3.00 -9.69 3.35
CA HIS A 13 -3.76 -10.71 2.62
C HIS A 13 -4.55 -11.64 3.56
N GLY A 14 -3.91 -12.13 4.62
CA GLY A 14 -4.52 -12.95 5.64
C GLY A 14 -5.66 -12.22 6.36
N TRP A 15 -5.44 -10.96 6.76
CA TRP A 15 -6.46 -10.14 7.42
C TRP A 15 -7.68 -9.86 6.50
N LEU A 16 -7.43 -9.55 5.22
CA LEU A 16 -8.48 -9.39 4.21
C LEU A 16 -9.30 -10.69 4.04
N LYS A 17 -8.64 -11.85 3.95
CA LYS A 17 -9.28 -13.17 3.85
C LYS A 17 -10.12 -13.52 5.08
N ARG A 18 -9.70 -13.10 6.27
CA ARG A 18 -10.43 -13.29 7.55
C ARG A 18 -11.57 -12.30 7.78
N GLY A 19 -11.97 -11.55 6.75
CA GLY A 19 -13.15 -10.70 6.78
C GLY A 19 -12.90 -9.24 7.19
N ARG A 20 -11.65 -8.83 7.40
CA ARG A 20 -11.27 -7.44 7.77
C ARG A 20 -11.84 -6.99 9.11
N LYS A 21 -11.75 -7.86 10.12
CA LYS A 21 -12.18 -7.54 11.48
C LYS A 21 -11.33 -6.39 12.02
N LEU A 22 -11.94 -5.21 12.20
CA LEU A 22 -11.22 -4.00 12.63
C LEU A 22 -10.70 -4.10 14.07
N ASN A 23 -11.35 -4.92 14.90
CA ASN A 23 -10.97 -5.21 16.28
C ASN A 23 -9.96 -6.36 16.41
N VAL A 24 -9.55 -6.98 15.30
CA VAL A 24 -8.57 -8.07 15.29
C VAL A 24 -7.48 -7.70 14.28
N LEU A 25 -6.48 -6.97 14.77
CA LEU A 25 -5.30 -6.61 13.98
C LEU A 25 -4.45 -7.86 13.73
N PRO A 26 -3.78 -7.98 12.57
CA PRO A 26 -2.84 -9.07 12.36
C PRO A 26 -1.59 -8.88 13.23
N GLU A 27 -1.00 -10.00 13.64
CA GLU A 27 0.29 -10.01 14.32
C GLU A 27 1.41 -9.73 13.31
N ILE A 28 2.29 -8.77 13.64
CA ILE A 28 3.46 -8.39 12.84
C ILE A 28 4.70 -8.76 13.65
N ASN A 29 5.24 -9.94 13.37
CA ASN A 29 6.40 -10.49 14.11
C ASN A 29 7.73 -9.82 13.74
N ASP A 30 7.83 -9.30 12.52
CA ASP A 30 9.02 -8.63 11.99
C ASP A 30 8.59 -7.32 11.32
N VAL A 31 8.67 -6.23 12.09
CA VAL A 31 8.24 -4.89 11.66
C VAL A 31 9.07 -4.38 10.50
N ASP A 32 10.37 -4.66 10.46
CA ASP A 32 11.26 -4.19 9.39
C ASP A 32 10.93 -4.86 8.06
N LYS A 33 10.72 -6.17 8.08
CA LYS A 33 10.29 -6.94 6.91
C LYS A 33 8.90 -6.52 6.45
N PHE A 34 7.98 -6.30 7.39
CA PHE A 34 6.65 -5.80 7.06
C PHE A 34 6.75 -4.43 6.39
N ALA A 35 7.46 -3.47 7.00
CA ALA A 35 7.62 -2.11 6.49
C ALA A 35 8.34 -2.08 5.13
N MET A 36 9.30 -2.98 4.88
CA MET A 36 9.94 -3.13 3.59
C MET A 36 8.95 -3.59 2.51
N GLN A 37 8.20 -4.67 2.75
CA GLN A 37 7.19 -5.17 1.81
C GLN A 37 6.06 -4.16 1.59
N TRP A 38 5.61 -3.51 2.66
CA TRP A 38 4.59 -2.49 2.59
C TRP A 38 5.01 -1.32 1.69
N ARG A 39 6.26 -0.86 1.82
CA ARG A 39 6.81 0.18 0.93
C ARG A 39 6.81 -0.26 -0.53
N LYS A 40 7.20 -1.51 -0.84
CA LYS A 40 7.13 -2.05 -2.21
C LYS A 40 5.70 -2.03 -2.76
N TRP A 41 4.74 -2.50 -1.97
CA TRP A 41 3.33 -2.46 -2.34
C TRP A 41 2.84 -1.04 -2.59
N TRP A 42 3.12 -0.12 -1.67
CA TRP A 42 2.68 1.27 -1.78
C TRP A 42 3.30 1.96 -3.00
N THR A 43 4.59 1.73 -3.25
CA THR A 43 5.30 2.20 -4.45
C THR A 43 4.64 1.69 -5.73
N ASN A 44 4.29 0.40 -5.81
CA ASN A 44 3.61 -0.18 -6.99
C ASN A 44 2.25 0.45 -7.28
N LEU A 45 1.56 0.95 -6.24
CA LEU A 45 0.27 1.64 -6.35
C LEU A 45 0.39 3.10 -6.77
N GLN A 46 1.59 3.68 -6.79
CA GLN A 46 1.76 5.09 -7.09
C GLN A 46 1.67 5.41 -8.59
N PRO A 47 1.30 6.67 -8.91
CA PRO A 47 1.56 7.26 -10.22
C PRO A 47 3.05 7.21 -10.56
N LYS A 48 3.37 7.07 -11.86
CA LYS A 48 4.75 6.94 -12.34
C LYS A 48 5.59 8.17 -12.02
N GLU A 49 4.97 9.34 -12.02
CA GLU A 49 5.56 10.65 -11.73
C GLU A 49 6.08 10.73 -10.29
N ARG A 50 5.60 9.85 -9.39
CA ARG A 50 6.07 9.77 -8.00
C ARG A 50 7.22 8.79 -7.80
N LEU A 51 7.56 7.99 -8.81
CA LEU A 51 8.60 6.98 -8.69
C LEU A 51 9.98 7.62 -8.90
N PRO A 52 10.94 7.47 -7.96
CA PRO A 52 12.29 7.95 -8.18
C PRO A 52 13.02 7.05 -9.19
N SER A 53 14.01 7.60 -9.89
CA SER A 53 14.87 6.85 -10.81
C SER A 53 15.94 5.99 -10.11
N THR A 54 16.01 6.04 -8.78
CA THR A 54 16.98 5.28 -7.98
C THR A 54 16.60 3.81 -7.90
N ALA A 55 17.59 2.92 -7.82
CA ALA A 55 17.39 1.47 -7.70
C ALA A 55 16.53 1.07 -6.48
N VAL A 56 16.52 1.91 -5.42
CA VAL A 56 15.76 1.67 -4.19
C VAL A 56 14.27 2.01 -4.37
N GLY A 57 13.90 2.86 -5.35
CA GLY A 57 12.50 3.21 -5.61
C GLY A 57 11.82 4.00 -4.48
N TRP A 58 12.57 4.50 -3.49
CA TRP A 58 12.07 5.13 -2.28
C TRP A 58 13.06 6.17 -1.73
N PRO A 59 12.62 7.29 -1.11
CA PRO A 59 11.23 7.73 -0.92
C PRO A 59 10.57 8.19 -2.23
N LEU A 60 9.24 8.19 -2.23
CA LEU A 60 8.44 8.67 -3.35
C LEU A 60 8.64 10.18 -3.57
N LEU A 61 8.73 10.59 -4.84
CA LEU A 61 8.82 11.98 -5.23
C LEU A 61 7.51 12.74 -4.90
N ARG A 62 7.66 14.06 -4.74
CA ARG A 62 6.56 15.03 -4.57
C ARG A 62 6.55 15.99 -5.77
N PRO A 63 6.19 15.52 -6.97
CA PRO A 63 6.15 16.37 -8.15
C PRO A 63 5.10 17.49 -7.96
N THR A 64 5.40 18.69 -8.46
CA THR A 64 4.50 19.85 -8.44
C THR A 64 3.56 19.90 -9.65
N ALA A 65 3.66 18.92 -10.56
CA ALA A 65 2.86 18.85 -11.77
C ALA A 65 1.36 18.66 -11.45
N ALA A 66 0.49 19.40 -12.16
CA ALA A 66 -0.95 19.38 -11.92
C ALA A 66 -1.68 18.14 -12.50
N ASN A 67 -1.03 17.37 -13.38
CA ASN A 67 -1.67 16.33 -14.20
C ASN A 67 -1.27 14.89 -13.81
N ILE A 68 -1.08 14.63 -12.51
CA ILE A 68 -0.74 13.28 -12.02
C ILE A 68 -1.93 12.33 -12.17
N ASP A 69 -1.74 11.19 -12.83
CA ASP A 69 -2.79 10.17 -12.96
C ASP A 69 -2.91 9.31 -11.70
N TRP A 70 -3.94 9.59 -10.90
CA TRP A 70 -4.29 8.83 -9.70
C TRP A 70 -5.23 7.65 -9.96
N SER A 71 -5.57 7.33 -11.20
CA SER A 71 -6.55 6.27 -11.54
C SER A 71 -6.25 4.93 -10.87
N ARG A 72 -4.96 4.58 -10.72
CA ARG A 72 -4.51 3.32 -10.08
C ARG A 72 -4.75 3.30 -8.58
N THR A 73 -4.56 4.43 -7.90
CA THR A 73 -4.70 4.55 -6.44
C THR A 73 -6.11 4.97 -6.00
N ARG A 74 -6.85 5.70 -6.86
CA ARG A 74 -8.22 6.19 -6.63
C ARG A 74 -9.24 5.08 -6.78
N ARG A 75 -9.18 4.11 -5.87
CA ARG A 75 -10.06 2.93 -5.80
C ARG A 75 -10.79 2.95 -4.46
N GLY A 76 -12.10 3.20 -4.46
CA GLY A 76 -12.92 3.30 -3.24
C GLY A 76 -13.65 2.01 -2.84
N GLY A 77 -13.45 0.89 -3.54
CA GLY A 77 -14.18 -0.36 -3.27
C GLY A 77 -13.72 -1.08 -2.00
N ARG A 78 -14.29 -2.28 -1.77
CA ARG A 78 -14.01 -3.14 -0.60
C ARG A 78 -12.51 -3.39 -0.32
N ASN A 79 -11.69 -3.36 -1.37
CA ASN A 79 -10.22 -3.47 -1.30
C ASN A 79 -9.55 -2.24 -1.92
N GLY A 80 -10.03 -1.07 -1.52
CA GLY A 80 -9.60 0.24 -1.98
C GLY A 80 -8.54 0.90 -1.10
N LEU A 81 -8.31 2.20 -1.31
CA LEU A 81 -7.31 3.00 -0.59
C LEU A 81 -7.44 2.94 0.93
N LEU A 82 -8.67 2.82 1.44
CA LEU A 82 -8.93 2.65 2.87
C LEU A 82 -8.12 1.49 3.48
N ILE A 83 -7.93 0.39 2.74
CA ILE A 83 -7.15 -0.75 3.24
C ILE A 83 -5.69 -0.34 3.49
N VAL A 84 -5.08 0.39 2.55
CA VAL A 84 -3.70 0.88 2.72
C VAL A 84 -3.61 1.78 3.95
N MET A 85 -4.56 2.68 4.15
CA MET A 85 -4.58 3.56 5.33
C MET A 85 -4.70 2.78 6.64
N LEU A 86 -5.58 1.77 6.69
CA LEU A 86 -5.78 0.95 7.88
C LEU A 86 -4.53 0.17 8.28
N THR A 87 -3.73 -0.27 7.31
CA THR A 87 -2.49 -0.98 7.61
C THR A 87 -1.52 -0.10 8.40
N ILE A 88 -1.42 1.21 8.13
CA ILE A 88 -0.49 2.12 8.83
C ILE A 88 -0.74 2.18 10.36
N VAL A 89 -1.91 1.75 10.83
CA VAL A 89 -2.25 1.71 12.27
C VAL A 89 -1.71 0.45 12.96
N TRP A 90 -1.22 -0.54 12.21
CA TRP A 90 -0.80 -1.83 12.79
C TRP A 90 0.60 -1.80 13.41
N TRP A 91 1.47 -0.87 13.02
CA TRP A 91 2.83 -0.66 13.52
C TRP A 91 3.20 0.83 13.44
#